data_AF-A0A2R2MQK8-F1
#
_entry.id   AF-A0A2R2MQK8-F1
#
_cell.length_a   1.000
_cell.length_b   1.000
_cell.length_c   1.000
_cell.angle_alpha   90.00
_cell.angle_beta   90.00
_cell.angle_gamma   90.00
#
_symmetry.space_group_name_H-M   'P 1'
#
loop_
_entity.id
_entity.type
_entity.pdbx_description
1 polymer ?
#
loop_
_entity_poly.entity_id
_entity_poly.type
_entity_poly.pdbx_seq_one_letter_code
_entity_poly.pdbx_strand_id
1 'polypeptide(L)'
;MMHLTKEQVLQCTCICLVCLACARAQVTLATTPKHPAEGQCEWKGWSPCSASCGGGIQARELDDCCHLCVTRVEARSCNQEDCSVSVNGYWGEWSGYGDCSATCGGGIQLRTRSCDRPSPTGQGRPCPGQSTEIRTCNEHGCPVNGNWSEWCECPSKCSVTCGGGVRTRTRVCSNPAPANGGADCVGPSQLEESCNTLPCGVDSRWSPWSKWSSCDRVSCTTVRTRTCLSLNPQSGHCFGQAYEKLPCAASCCFGTYRLGYSASPQAQCHL
;
A
#
# COMPACT_ATOMS: atom_id res chain seq x y z
N MET A 1 15.20 67.94 37.08
CA MET A 1 14.49 67.75 35.80
C MET A 1 14.65 66.29 35.44
N MET A 2 13.63 65.43 35.38
CA MET A 2 12.22 65.63 35.06
C MET A 2 11.34 64.82 36.02
N HIS A 3 10.28 65.47 36.52
CA HIS A 3 9.08 64.80 37.03
C HIS A 3 8.26 64.32 35.83
N LEU A 4 7.69 63.12 35.89
CA LEU A 4 6.57 62.72 35.03
C LEU A 4 5.49 62.05 35.90
N THR A 5 4.31 62.65 35.82
CA THR A 5 3.09 62.41 36.60
C THR A 5 2.20 61.33 35.98
N LYS A 6 1.23 60.88 36.79
CA LYS A 6 0.06 60.07 36.43
C LYS A 6 -0.62 60.51 35.12
N GLU A 7 -1.28 59.54 34.49
CA GLU A 7 -2.23 59.65 33.37
C GLU A 7 -1.63 59.85 31.98
N GLN A 8 -1.26 58.75 31.34
CA GLN A 8 -1.47 58.49 29.91
C GLN A 8 -1.30 56.98 29.63
N VAL A 9 -2.40 56.21 29.63
CA VAL A 9 -2.56 55.06 28.72
C VAL A 9 -3.99 55.13 28.20
N LEU A 10 -4.18 55.98 27.20
CA LEU A 10 -5.35 55.98 26.36
C LEU A 10 -5.25 54.77 25.40
N GLN A 11 -6.38 54.07 25.25
CA GLN A 11 -6.75 53.22 24.11
C GLN A 11 -5.88 52.00 23.78
N CYS A 12 -6.22 50.87 24.41
CA CYS A 12 -6.20 49.59 23.71
C CYS A 12 -7.63 49.24 23.25
N THR A 13 -7.97 49.68 22.05
CA THR A 13 -8.98 49.01 21.22
C THR A 13 -8.45 47.63 20.86
N CYS A 14 -8.60 46.65 21.74
CA CYS A 14 -8.38 45.24 21.41
C CYS A 14 -9.73 44.58 21.18
N ILE A 15 -10.12 44.60 19.90
CA ILE A 15 -11.01 43.61 19.31
C ILE A 15 -10.37 42.24 19.59
N CYS A 16 -10.86 41.55 20.61
CA CYS A 16 -10.57 40.15 20.79
C CYS A 16 -11.29 39.42 19.65
N LEU A 17 -10.55 39.02 18.61
CA LEU A 17 -11.08 38.20 17.51
C LEU A 17 -11.64 36.85 17.98
N VAL A 18 -11.37 36.45 19.22
CA VAL A 18 -11.98 35.27 19.87
C VAL A 18 -13.37 35.58 20.45
N CYS A 19 -13.70 36.83 20.77
CA CYS A 19 -15.02 37.19 21.31
C CYS A 19 -16.12 37.30 20.24
N LEU A 20 -15.81 37.48 18.96
CA LEU A 20 -16.82 37.50 17.88
C LEU A 20 -17.37 36.11 17.55
N ALA A 21 -16.66 35.03 17.91
CA ALA A 21 -17.16 33.67 17.72
C ALA A 21 -18.23 33.27 18.75
N CYS A 22 -18.25 33.89 19.93
CA CYS A 22 -19.25 33.58 20.95
C CYS A 22 -20.63 34.19 20.68
N ALA A 23 -20.76 35.19 19.80
CA ALA A 23 -22.03 35.91 19.63
C ALA A 23 -22.95 35.34 18.53
N ARG A 24 -22.53 34.34 17.73
CA ARG A 24 -23.38 33.77 16.66
C ARG A 24 -23.21 32.26 16.38
N ALA A 25 -22.67 31.48 17.32
CA ALA A 25 -22.72 30.03 17.19
C ALA A 25 -24.07 29.51 17.70
N GLN A 26 -24.96 29.12 16.77
CA GLN A 26 -26.08 28.24 17.11
C GLN A 26 -25.53 26.99 17.78
N VAL A 27 -26.20 26.59 18.86
CA VAL A 27 -25.92 25.42 19.68
C VAL A 27 -25.82 24.17 18.80
N THR A 28 -24.59 23.74 18.51
CA THR A 28 -24.29 22.35 18.16
C THR A 28 -23.36 21.79 19.22
N LEU A 29 -23.75 20.65 19.80
CA LEU A 29 -23.04 19.95 20.86
C LEU A 29 -21.57 19.73 20.49
N ALA A 30 -20.65 20.38 21.20
CA ALA A 30 -19.26 19.96 21.31
C ALA A 30 -18.69 20.49 22.63
N THR A 31 -18.32 19.55 23.50
CA THR A 31 -17.51 19.67 24.72
C THR A 31 -17.04 21.08 25.07
N THR A 32 -17.68 21.68 26.07
CA THR A 32 -17.14 22.83 26.78
C THR A 32 -15.74 22.47 27.33
N PRO A 33 -14.71 23.31 27.14
CA PRO A 33 -13.54 23.26 27.99
C PRO A 33 -14.02 23.47 29.42
N LYS A 34 -13.71 22.53 30.30
CA LYS A 34 -13.96 22.64 31.73
C LYS A 34 -13.14 23.84 32.24
N HIS A 35 -13.71 25.03 32.24
CA HIS A 35 -13.11 26.16 32.93
C HIS A 35 -13.17 25.88 34.44
N PRO A 36 -12.07 26.07 35.19
CA PRO A 36 -12.10 25.95 36.64
C PRO A 36 -13.11 26.96 37.22
N ALA A 37 -13.92 26.53 38.18
CA ALA A 37 -14.83 27.41 38.91
C ALA A 37 -14.04 28.43 39.75
N GLU A 38 -14.69 29.55 40.09
CA GLU A 38 -14.13 30.65 40.88
C GLU A 38 -13.28 30.16 42.07
N GLY A 39 -11.99 30.55 42.08
CA GLY A 39 -11.07 30.30 43.19
C GLY A 39 -9.83 29.45 42.91
N GLN A 40 -9.65 28.90 41.69
CA GLN A 40 -8.50 28.06 41.34
C GLN A 40 -7.48 28.76 40.41
N CYS A 41 -7.13 30.01 40.69
CA CYS A 41 -6.04 30.68 39.97
C CYS A 41 -4.71 30.36 40.65
N GLU A 42 -3.91 29.49 40.05
CA GLU A 42 -2.60 29.15 40.57
C GLU A 42 -1.52 30.07 40.00
N TRP A 43 -0.53 30.39 40.82
CA TRP A 43 0.65 31.10 40.36
C TRP A 43 1.52 30.15 39.53
N LYS A 44 2.01 30.63 38.38
CA LYS A 44 3.07 29.94 37.67
C LYS A 44 4.35 29.89 38.52
N GLY A 45 5.25 28.98 38.16
CA GLY A 45 6.58 28.92 38.77
C GLY A 45 7.35 30.25 38.63
N TRP A 46 8.24 30.52 39.57
CA TRP A 46 9.15 31.66 39.50
C TRP A 46 10.09 31.54 38.29
N SER A 47 10.32 32.66 37.61
CA SER A 47 11.35 32.75 36.58
C SER A 47 12.74 32.50 37.18
N PRO A 48 13.75 32.14 36.36
CA PRO A 48 15.14 32.25 36.75
C PRO A 48 15.45 33.66 37.26
N CYS A 49 16.39 33.78 38.21
CA CYS A 49 16.83 35.08 38.67
C CYS A 49 17.52 35.84 37.53
N SER A 50 17.20 37.12 37.35
CA SER A 50 17.80 37.97 36.32
C SER A 50 19.31 38.24 36.52
N ALA A 51 19.83 38.04 37.74
CA ALA A 51 21.25 38.14 38.04
C ALA A 51 21.71 36.93 38.87
N SER A 52 22.93 36.44 38.65
CA SER A 52 23.52 35.32 39.39
C SER A 52 24.07 35.71 40.77
N CYS A 53 24.33 37.01 41.01
CA CYS A 53 24.77 37.59 42.28
C CYS A 53 24.48 39.11 42.28
N GLY A 54 24.68 39.79 43.40
CA GLY A 54 24.60 41.26 43.49
C GLY A 54 23.17 41.82 43.49
N GLY A 55 22.17 40.95 43.69
CA GLY A 55 20.76 41.30 43.66
C GLY A 55 20.16 41.25 42.26
N GLY A 56 19.28 40.26 42.04
CA GLY A 56 18.43 40.15 40.86
C GLY A 56 16.96 40.13 41.23
N ILE A 57 16.11 40.16 40.21
CA ILE A 57 14.66 40.03 40.32
C ILE A 57 14.25 38.74 39.60
N GLN A 58 13.39 37.96 40.24
CA GLN A 58 12.63 36.89 39.59
C GLN A 58 11.15 37.24 39.68
N ALA A 59 10.41 36.90 38.63
CA ALA A 59 9.00 37.22 38.50
C ALA A 59 8.18 35.95 38.25
N ARG A 60 6.92 35.97 38.65
CA ARG A 60 5.94 34.96 38.26
C ARG A 60 4.63 35.63 37.91
N GLU A 61 3.87 34.96 37.06
CA GLU A 61 2.57 35.43 36.60
C GLU A 61 1.49 34.54 37.19
N LEU A 62 0.37 35.15 37.58
CA LEU A 62 -0.83 34.42 37.94
C LEU A 62 -1.49 33.92 36.64
N ASP A 63 -1.86 32.64 36.60
CA ASP A 63 -2.47 32.07 35.39
C ASP A 63 -3.79 32.80 35.03
N ASP A 64 -4.05 32.94 33.74
CA ASP A 64 -5.06 33.86 33.21
C ASP A 64 -6.48 33.33 33.44
N CYS A 65 -7.00 33.61 34.64
CA CYS A 65 -8.38 33.33 34.98
C CYS A 65 -9.32 34.28 34.25
N CYS A 66 -10.33 33.71 33.58
CA CYS A 66 -11.16 34.32 32.54
C CYS A 66 -12.11 35.45 32.99
N HIS A 67 -11.85 36.15 34.11
CA HIS A 67 -12.78 37.16 34.62
C HIS A 67 -12.30 38.61 34.64
N LEU A 68 -11.00 38.91 34.44
CA LEU A 68 -10.54 40.30 34.62
C LEU A 68 -9.47 40.82 33.64
N CYS A 69 -8.97 40.04 32.67
CA CYS A 69 -7.96 40.49 31.67
C CYS A 69 -6.83 41.38 32.21
N VAL A 70 -6.38 41.14 33.45
CA VAL A 70 -5.22 41.79 34.06
C VAL A 70 -4.26 40.71 34.50
N THR A 71 -3.11 40.62 33.83
CA THR A 71 -1.99 39.77 34.24
C THR A 71 -1.44 40.29 35.57
N ARG A 72 -1.59 39.51 36.66
CA ARG A 72 -0.92 39.82 37.92
C ARG A 72 0.50 39.27 37.86
N VAL A 73 1.47 40.17 37.97
CA VAL A 73 2.89 39.84 38.06
C VAL A 73 3.33 40.05 39.51
N GLU A 74 3.96 39.05 40.08
CA GLU A 74 4.64 39.15 41.38
C GLU A 74 6.15 39.11 41.12
N ALA A 75 6.90 40.00 41.78
CA ALA A 75 8.34 40.08 41.67
C ALA A 75 8.98 39.99 43.06
N ARG A 76 10.07 39.23 43.18
CA ARG A 76 10.87 39.15 44.41
C ARG A 76 12.36 39.29 44.11
N SER A 77 13.09 39.78 45.10
CA SER A 77 14.55 39.83 45.06
C SER A 77 15.15 38.43 45.19
N CYS A 78 16.27 38.20 44.53
CA CYS A 78 17.03 36.96 44.58
C CYS A 78 18.54 37.23 44.47
N ASN A 79 19.36 36.25 44.86
CA ASN A 79 20.82 36.28 44.73
C ASN A 79 21.47 37.56 45.29
N GLN A 80 21.15 37.91 46.53
CA GLN A 80 21.67 39.11 47.22
C GLN A 80 23.13 39.00 47.68
N GLU A 81 23.78 37.86 47.43
CA GLU A 81 25.19 37.63 47.77
C GLU A 81 26.12 38.56 46.98
N ASP A 82 27.22 38.97 47.60
CA ASP A 82 28.22 39.86 47.01
C ASP A 82 28.90 39.22 45.79
N CYS A 83 29.00 39.95 44.68
CA CYS A 83 29.61 39.50 43.42
C CYS A 83 31.14 39.55 43.43
N SER A 84 31.77 39.95 44.53
CA SER A 84 33.23 40.05 44.66
C SER A 84 33.94 38.69 44.57
N VAL A 85 33.23 37.59 44.82
CA VAL A 85 33.74 36.21 44.69
C VAL A 85 33.28 35.60 43.37
N SER A 86 34.19 35.50 42.40
CA SER A 86 33.94 34.82 41.13
C SER A 86 34.16 33.32 41.24
N VAL A 87 33.14 32.52 40.94
CA VAL A 87 33.24 31.06 40.85
C VAL A 87 33.09 30.65 39.39
N ASN A 88 34.05 29.89 38.85
CA ASN A 88 33.92 29.33 37.51
C ASN A 88 32.86 28.21 37.49
N GLY A 89 32.09 28.15 36.41
CA GLY A 89 31.09 27.11 36.21
C GLY A 89 31.75 25.76 35.94
N TYR A 90 31.22 24.70 36.54
CA TYR A 90 31.58 23.33 36.25
C TYR A 90 30.35 22.49 35.94
N TRP A 91 30.53 21.56 35.01
CA TRP A 91 29.47 20.67 34.57
C TRP A 91 29.02 19.76 35.71
N GLY A 92 27.70 19.64 35.86
CA GLY A 92 27.10 18.51 36.52
C GLY A 92 27.28 17.22 35.71
N GLU A 93 26.87 16.12 36.33
CA GLU A 93 26.84 14.81 35.67
C GLU A 93 25.94 14.83 34.43
N TRP A 94 26.30 14.02 33.44
CA TRP A 94 25.41 13.78 32.31
C TRP A 94 24.15 13.05 32.77
N SER A 95 23.00 13.44 32.22
CA SER A 95 21.80 12.62 32.29
C SER A 95 22.05 11.25 31.64
N GLY A 96 21.20 10.29 31.97
CA GLY A 96 21.03 9.12 31.11
C GLY A 96 20.64 9.56 29.69
N TYR A 97 20.94 8.72 28.71
CA TYR A 97 20.37 8.88 27.38
C TYR A 97 18.86 8.68 27.45
N GLY A 98 18.10 9.57 26.82
CA GLY A 98 16.67 9.39 26.64
C GLY A 98 16.33 8.25 25.68
N ASP A 99 15.06 8.03 25.43
CA ASP A 99 14.60 7.03 24.47
C ASP A 99 15.08 7.35 23.04
N CYS A 100 15.26 6.28 22.25
CA CYS A 100 15.64 6.44 20.85
C CYS A 100 14.47 7.03 20.06
N SER A 101 14.75 8.00 19.19
CA SER A 101 13.73 8.67 18.37
C SER A 101 13.00 7.74 17.40
N ALA A 102 13.59 6.60 17.08
CA ALA A 102 13.03 5.59 16.19
C ALA A 102 13.28 4.20 16.79
N THR A 103 12.36 3.26 16.59
CA THR A 103 12.53 1.88 17.06
C THR A 103 13.35 1.03 16.09
N CYS A 104 13.43 1.43 14.82
CA CYS A 104 14.19 0.79 13.74
C CYS A 104 14.55 1.85 12.68
N GLY A 105 15.40 1.50 11.71
CA GLY A 105 15.75 2.34 10.58
C GLY A 105 16.74 3.47 10.91
N GLY A 106 17.34 3.41 12.10
CA GLY A 106 18.21 4.46 12.62
C GLY A 106 17.42 5.56 13.32
N GLY A 107 17.80 5.85 14.55
CA GLY A 107 17.32 6.98 15.33
C GLY A 107 18.46 7.64 16.09
N ILE A 108 18.09 8.65 16.90
CA ILE A 108 19.02 9.36 17.77
C ILE A 108 18.54 9.34 19.22
N GLN A 109 19.49 9.33 20.14
CA GLN A 109 19.27 9.53 21.57
C GLN A 109 20.01 10.77 22.03
N LEU A 110 19.35 11.53 22.91
CA LEU A 110 19.87 12.75 23.51
C LEU A 110 20.24 12.50 24.97
N ARG A 111 21.35 13.07 25.42
CA ARG A 111 21.58 13.33 26.84
C ARG A 111 22.02 14.77 27.06
N THR A 112 21.76 15.27 28.25
CA THR A 112 22.04 16.66 28.63
C THR A 112 22.74 16.75 29.98
N ARG A 113 23.47 17.82 30.20
CA ARG A 113 24.07 18.16 31.50
C ARG A 113 23.86 19.65 31.79
N SER A 114 23.78 19.97 33.07
CA SER A 114 23.60 21.35 33.55
C SER A 114 24.93 21.92 34.03
N CYS A 115 25.11 23.23 33.89
CA CYS A 115 26.28 23.95 34.40
C CYS A 115 26.00 24.43 35.82
N ASP A 116 25.94 23.50 36.78
CA ASP A 116 25.42 23.74 38.12
C ASP A 116 26.27 23.16 39.27
N ARG A 117 27.47 22.61 38.99
CA ARG A 117 28.32 21.97 40.00
C ARG A 117 29.75 22.51 40.09
N PRO A 118 29.98 23.79 40.47
CA PRO A 118 29.02 24.84 40.77
C PRO A 118 28.55 25.63 39.52
N SER A 119 27.45 26.37 39.67
CA SER A 119 27.04 27.40 38.70
C SER A 119 28.03 28.58 38.70
N PRO A 120 28.31 29.21 37.54
CA PRO A 120 29.19 30.37 37.48
C PRO A 120 28.57 31.60 38.18
N THR A 121 29.38 32.35 38.93
CA THR A 121 28.98 33.59 39.62
C THR A 121 29.97 34.73 39.37
N GLY A 122 29.51 35.97 39.50
CA GLY A 122 30.32 37.17 39.27
C GLY A 122 30.96 37.18 37.87
N GLN A 123 32.29 37.27 37.81
CA GLN A 123 33.07 37.19 36.56
C GLN A 123 33.58 35.76 36.24
N GLY A 124 32.99 34.74 36.85
CA GLY A 124 33.34 33.34 36.61
C GLY A 124 33.07 32.91 35.17
N ARG A 125 33.92 32.04 34.63
CA ARG A 125 33.79 31.52 33.27
C ARG A 125 32.61 30.54 33.16
N PRO A 126 31.86 30.52 32.04
CA PRO A 126 30.84 29.51 31.80
C PRO A 126 31.47 28.13 31.59
N CYS A 127 30.67 27.08 31.74
CA CYS A 127 31.15 25.72 31.52
C CYS A 127 31.60 25.51 30.06
N PRO A 128 32.82 24.99 29.83
CA PRO A 128 33.35 24.80 28.48
C PRO A 128 32.75 23.56 27.80
N GLY A 129 32.38 23.69 26.52
CA GLY A 129 31.87 22.59 25.70
C GLY A 129 30.34 22.53 25.61
N GLN A 130 29.82 21.42 25.07
CA GLN A 130 28.38 21.26 24.82
C GLN A 130 27.63 20.84 26.09
N SER A 131 26.42 21.36 26.28
CA SER A 131 25.45 20.90 27.28
C SER A 131 24.66 19.67 26.85
N THR A 132 24.85 19.25 25.60
CA THR A 132 24.01 18.26 24.92
C THR A 132 24.87 17.35 24.07
N GLU A 133 24.55 16.06 24.10
CA GLU A 133 25.23 15.04 23.31
C GLU A 133 24.21 14.13 22.64
N ILE A 134 24.51 13.77 21.38
CA ILE A 134 23.67 12.94 20.53
C ILE A 134 24.45 11.68 20.18
N ARG A 135 23.78 10.53 20.23
CA ARG A 135 24.31 9.27 19.67
C ARG A 135 23.28 8.61 18.76
N THR A 136 23.75 7.80 17.81
CA THR A 136 22.88 6.95 17.00
C THR A 136 22.39 5.74 17.81
N CYS A 137 21.24 5.22 17.42
CA CYS A 137 20.60 4.06 18.02
C CYS A 137 19.69 3.36 17.00
N ASN A 138 19.33 2.10 17.26
CA ASN A 138 18.36 1.33 16.47
C ASN A 138 18.63 1.30 14.96
N GLU A 139 19.89 1.05 14.58
CA GLU A 139 20.35 1.01 13.18
C GLU A 139 19.88 -0.24 12.41
N HIS A 140 19.16 -1.16 13.05
CA HIS A 140 18.59 -2.32 12.38
C HIS A 140 17.44 -1.89 11.45
N GLY A 141 17.27 -2.58 10.33
CA GLY A 141 16.22 -2.27 9.36
C GLY A 141 14.82 -2.43 9.94
N CYS A 142 13.87 -1.62 9.45
CA CYS A 142 12.47 -1.74 9.84
C CYS A 142 11.79 -2.95 9.20
N PRO A 143 10.86 -3.61 9.90
CA PRO A 143 10.05 -4.69 9.32
C PRO A 143 9.34 -4.22 8.05
N VAL A 144 9.55 -4.94 6.96
CA VAL A 144 8.83 -4.74 5.69
C VAL A 144 7.94 -5.95 5.51
N ASN A 145 6.62 -5.75 5.58
CA ASN A 145 5.67 -6.81 5.33
C ASN A 145 5.62 -7.12 3.83
N GLY A 146 5.60 -8.41 3.49
CA GLY A 146 5.48 -8.86 2.13
C GLY A 146 4.14 -8.50 1.53
N ASN A 147 4.15 -8.19 0.24
CA ASN A 147 2.94 -8.10 -0.55
C ASN A 147 3.13 -8.78 -1.90
N TRP A 148 2.01 -9.29 -2.41
CA TRP A 148 1.99 -10.07 -3.63
C TRP A 148 2.37 -9.21 -4.83
N SER A 149 3.14 -9.79 -5.76
CA SER A 149 3.19 -9.28 -7.13
C SER A 149 1.81 -9.33 -7.77
N GLU A 150 1.66 -8.62 -8.89
CA GLU A 150 0.58 -8.92 -9.81
C GLU A 150 0.61 -10.40 -10.22
N TRP A 151 -0.56 -10.95 -10.54
CA TRP A 151 -0.66 -12.29 -11.10
C TRP A 151 0.07 -12.36 -12.44
N CYS A 152 0.73 -13.47 -12.77
CA CYS A 152 1.34 -13.58 -14.11
C CYS A 152 0.26 -13.34 -15.17
N GLU A 153 0.60 -12.52 -16.16
CA GLU A 153 -0.16 -12.36 -17.40
C GLU A 153 -0.09 -13.61 -18.30
N CYS A 154 0.71 -14.59 -17.88
CA CYS A 154 0.98 -15.85 -18.54
C CYS A 154 0.35 -17.04 -17.79
N PRO A 155 -0.99 -17.22 -17.81
CA PRO A 155 -1.57 -18.45 -17.26
C PRO A 155 -0.93 -19.67 -17.93
N SER A 156 -0.82 -20.78 -17.20
CA SER A 156 -0.41 -22.04 -17.80
C SER A 156 -1.35 -22.44 -18.94
N LYS A 157 -0.89 -23.33 -19.82
CA LYS A 157 -1.77 -23.92 -20.83
C LYS A 157 -2.91 -24.65 -20.14
N CYS A 158 -4.11 -24.59 -20.72
CA CYS A 158 -5.24 -25.36 -20.21
C CYS A 158 -4.90 -26.86 -20.22
N SER A 159 -5.28 -27.57 -19.15
CA SER A 159 -4.98 -29.00 -18.99
C SER A 159 -5.55 -29.87 -20.10
N VAL A 160 -6.66 -29.45 -20.71
CA VAL A 160 -7.30 -30.09 -21.87
C VAL A 160 -7.70 -29.04 -22.89
N THR A 161 -7.90 -29.45 -24.14
CA THR A 161 -8.30 -28.55 -25.24
C THR A 161 -9.82 -28.40 -25.37
N CYS A 162 -10.62 -29.27 -24.74
CA CYS A 162 -12.08 -29.26 -24.74
C CYS A 162 -12.60 -30.06 -23.53
N GLY A 163 -13.90 -30.01 -23.29
CA GLY A 163 -14.58 -30.82 -22.27
C GLY A 163 -14.42 -30.31 -20.83
N GLY A 164 -13.88 -29.09 -20.65
CA GLY A 164 -13.59 -28.50 -19.34
C GLY A 164 -12.22 -28.91 -18.82
N GLY A 165 -11.31 -27.94 -18.78
CA GLY A 165 -9.99 -28.04 -18.18
C GLY A 165 -9.74 -26.98 -17.12
N VAL A 166 -8.53 -27.01 -16.58
CA VAL A 166 -8.05 -26.06 -15.58
C VAL A 166 -6.73 -25.48 -16.07
N ARG A 167 -6.53 -24.20 -15.84
CA ARG A 167 -5.26 -23.50 -15.99
C ARG A 167 -4.91 -22.81 -14.67
N THR A 168 -3.63 -22.56 -14.47
CA THR A 168 -3.11 -22.00 -13.22
C THR A 168 -2.45 -20.66 -13.49
N ARG A 169 -2.77 -19.67 -12.65
CA ARG A 169 -2.03 -18.40 -12.57
C ARG A 169 -1.20 -18.40 -11.31
N THR A 170 0.01 -17.84 -11.39
CA THR A 170 0.94 -17.79 -10.27
C THR A 170 1.31 -16.34 -9.96
N ARG A 171 1.61 -16.06 -8.70
CA ARG A 171 2.16 -14.78 -8.21
C ARG A 171 3.23 -15.06 -7.16
N VAL A 172 4.09 -14.08 -6.92
CA VAL A 172 5.22 -14.21 -5.99
C VAL A 172 5.22 -13.08 -4.96
N CYS A 173 5.60 -13.39 -3.72
CA CYS A 173 5.63 -12.43 -2.62
C CYS A 173 6.87 -11.51 -2.77
N SER A 174 6.75 -10.47 -3.58
CA SER A 174 7.90 -9.68 -4.03
C SER A 174 7.63 -8.18 -4.20
N ASN A 175 6.41 -7.71 -3.94
CA ASN A 175 6.03 -6.31 -4.15
C ASN A 175 5.40 -5.65 -2.90
N PRO A 176 6.18 -5.44 -1.81
CA PRO A 176 7.59 -5.78 -1.65
C PRO A 176 7.79 -7.21 -1.12
N ALA A 177 9.03 -7.72 -1.16
CA ALA A 177 9.40 -8.94 -0.46
C ALA A 177 9.47 -8.69 1.07
N PRO A 178 9.06 -9.65 1.92
CA PRO A 178 9.23 -9.54 3.36
C PRO A 178 10.70 -9.32 3.75
N ALA A 179 10.97 -8.39 4.66
CA ALA A 179 12.32 -8.14 5.17
C ALA A 179 12.32 -7.72 6.64
N ASN A 180 13.47 -7.86 7.30
CA ASN A 180 13.70 -7.43 8.69
C ASN A 180 12.64 -7.92 9.69
N GLY A 181 12.17 -9.16 9.55
CA GLY A 181 11.14 -9.74 10.42
C GLY A 181 9.71 -9.29 10.11
N GLY A 182 9.46 -8.66 8.96
CA GLY A 182 8.11 -8.39 8.47
C GLY A 182 7.34 -9.67 8.11
N ALA A 183 6.02 -9.57 8.10
CA ALA A 183 5.12 -10.68 7.84
C ALA A 183 5.21 -11.17 6.39
N ASP A 184 4.98 -12.46 6.17
CA ASP A 184 4.86 -13.05 4.84
C ASP A 184 3.52 -12.69 4.17
N CYS A 185 3.42 -12.88 2.86
CA CYS A 185 2.21 -12.58 2.11
C CYS A 185 1.04 -13.49 2.52
N VAL A 186 -0.14 -12.89 2.70
CA VAL A 186 -1.35 -13.63 3.08
C VAL A 186 -2.11 -14.10 1.84
N GLY A 187 -2.46 -15.38 1.80
CA GLY A 187 -3.27 -15.99 0.75
C GLY A 187 -2.48 -16.92 -0.18
N PRO A 188 -3.10 -17.45 -1.25
CA PRO A 188 -2.46 -18.43 -2.11
C PRO A 188 -1.52 -17.78 -3.13
N SER A 189 -0.43 -18.47 -3.47
CA SER A 189 0.50 -18.10 -4.56
C SER A 189 0.05 -18.60 -5.94
N GLN A 190 -0.94 -19.49 -5.97
CA GLN A 190 -1.50 -20.07 -7.19
C GLN A 190 -3.03 -19.95 -7.19
N LEU A 191 -3.60 -19.67 -8.35
CA LEU A 191 -5.03 -19.61 -8.58
C LEU A 191 -5.37 -20.51 -9.77
N GLU A 192 -6.31 -21.43 -9.56
CA GLU A 192 -6.85 -22.27 -10.61
C GLU A 192 -8.09 -21.62 -11.23
N GLU A 193 -8.14 -21.62 -12.57
CA GLU A 193 -9.24 -21.10 -13.36
C GLU A 193 -9.71 -22.18 -14.33
N SER A 194 -11.03 -22.31 -14.51
CA SER A 194 -11.60 -23.17 -15.54
C SER A 194 -11.33 -22.61 -16.93
N CYS A 195 -11.08 -23.50 -17.89
CA CYS A 195 -10.81 -23.17 -19.29
C CYS A 195 -11.38 -24.25 -20.22
N ASN A 196 -11.54 -23.94 -21.51
CA ASN A 196 -12.00 -24.89 -22.53
C ASN A 196 -13.27 -25.68 -22.15
N THR A 197 -14.26 -24.98 -21.60
CA THR A 197 -15.53 -25.55 -21.08
C THR A 197 -16.47 -26.07 -22.15
N LEU A 198 -16.20 -25.80 -23.43
CA LEU A 198 -16.99 -26.35 -24.52
C LEU A 198 -16.82 -27.87 -24.59
N PRO A 199 -17.91 -28.64 -24.74
CA PRO A 199 -17.83 -30.09 -24.92
C PRO A 199 -16.88 -30.46 -26.06
N CYS A 200 -16.12 -31.53 -25.86
CA CYS A 200 -15.40 -32.14 -26.97
C CYS A 200 -16.41 -32.61 -28.04
N GLY A 201 -16.07 -32.46 -29.32
CA GLY A 201 -16.94 -32.90 -30.40
C GLY A 201 -17.04 -34.41 -30.45
N VAL A 202 -18.03 -35.00 -29.76
CA VAL A 202 -18.26 -36.45 -29.76
C VAL A 202 -19.20 -36.89 -30.88
N ASP A 203 -19.90 -35.96 -31.53
CA ASP A 203 -20.92 -36.27 -32.53
C ASP A 203 -20.52 -35.91 -33.97
N SER A 204 -19.24 -36.07 -34.32
CA SER A 204 -18.84 -36.02 -35.75
C SER A 204 -19.31 -37.29 -36.44
N ARG A 205 -20.58 -37.30 -36.88
CA ARG A 205 -21.14 -38.42 -37.64
C ARG A 205 -21.00 -38.17 -39.13
N TRP A 206 -20.75 -39.25 -39.87
CA TRP A 206 -20.92 -39.22 -41.31
C TRP A 206 -22.41 -39.14 -41.66
N SER A 207 -22.75 -38.36 -42.69
CA SER A 207 -24.02 -38.55 -43.39
C SER A 207 -24.12 -39.98 -43.93
N PRO A 208 -25.33 -40.48 -44.25
CA PRO A 208 -25.45 -41.64 -45.12
C PRO A 208 -24.67 -41.44 -46.42
N TRP A 209 -24.15 -42.52 -47.00
CA TRP A 209 -23.53 -42.49 -48.32
C TRP A 209 -24.55 -42.08 -49.38
N SER A 210 -24.12 -41.30 -50.36
CA SER A 210 -24.88 -41.07 -51.58
C SER A 210 -25.04 -42.36 -52.38
N LYS A 211 -26.00 -42.37 -53.32
CA LYS A 211 -26.07 -43.44 -54.32
C LYS A 211 -24.80 -43.42 -55.16
N TRP A 212 -24.39 -44.60 -55.63
CA TRP A 212 -23.29 -44.73 -56.59
C TRP A 212 -23.56 -43.89 -57.84
N SER A 213 -22.53 -43.21 -58.34
CA SER A 213 -22.59 -42.53 -59.63
C SER A 213 -22.75 -43.54 -60.76
N SER A 214 -23.14 -43.08 -61.94
CA SER A 214 -22.95 -43.86 -63.17
C SER A 214 -21.47 -44.15 -63.39
N CYS A 215 -21.20 -45.20 -64.16
CA CYS A 215 -19.85 -45.57 -64.54
C CYS A 215 -19.24 -44.52 -65.46
N ASP A 216 -18.11 -43.95 -65.04
CA ASP A 216 -17.30 -43.11 -65.91
C ASP A 216 -16.56 -44.00 -66.92
N ARG A 217 -16.80 -43.76 -68.21
CA ARG A 217 -16.22 -44.53 -69.32
C ARG A 217 -14.71 -44.34 -69.46
N VAL A 218 -14.17 -43.22 -68.98
CA VAL A 218 -12.74 -42.90 -69.08
C VAL A 218 -11.96 -43.56 -67.95
N SER A 219 -12.41 -43.35 -66.70
CA SER A 219 -11.72 -43.91 -65.53
C SER A 219 -12.14 -45.34 -65.19
N CYS A 220 -13.21 -45.86 -65.81
CA CYS A 220 -13.82 -47.15 -65.53
C CYS A 220 -14.17 -47.37 -64.04
N THR A 221 -14.59 -46.30 -63.36
CA THR A 221 -14.97 -46.35 -61.94
C THR A 221 -16.32 -45.71 -61.69
N THR A 222 -16.99 -46.19 -60.62
CA THR A 222 -18.13 -45.51 -60.00
C THR A 222 -17.69 -44.98 -58.64
N VAL A 223 -18.26 -43.83 -58.25
CA VAL A 223 -17.91 -43.13 -57.02
C VAL A 223 -19.17 -42.87 -56.20
N ARG A 224 -19.06 -43.03 -54.88
CA ARG A 224 -20.04 -42.49 -53.93
C ARG A 224 -19.36 -41.60 -52.91
N THR A 225 -20.11 -40.70 -52.32
CA THR A 225 -19.61 -39.65 -51.42
C THR A 225 -20.46 -39.55 -50.15
N ARG A 226 -19.88 -38.99 -49.09
CA ARG A 226 -20.57 -38.67 -47.84
C ARG A 226 -20.01 -37.37 -47.26
N THR A 227 -20.81 -36.63 -46.50
CA THR A 227 -20.38 -35.38 -45.86
C THR A 227 -20.19 -35.59 -44.37
N CYS A 228 -19.16 -34.96 -43.81
CA CYS A 228 -18.93 -34.95 -42.37
C CYS A 228 -19.89 -33.93 -41.75
N LEU A 229 -20.78 -34.40 -40.86
CA LEU A 229 -21.69 -33.54 -40.12
C LEU A 229 -21.02 -33.19 -38.78
N SER A 230 -20.22 -32.12 -38.77
CA SER A 230 -19.63 -31.59 -37.53
C SER A 230 -20.38 -30.33 -37.08
N LEU A 231 -20.74 -30.29 -35.80
CA LEU A 231 -21.32 -29.12 -35.15
C LEU A 231 -20.25 -28.11 -34.69
N ASN A 232 -18.95 -28.43 -34.78
CA ASN A 232 -17.87 -27.55 -34.38
C ASN A 232 -16.69 -27.58 -35.39
N PRO A 233 -16.41 -26.48 -36.12
CA PRO A 233 -15.30 -26.39 -37.08
C PRO A 233 -13.90 -26.50 -36.44
N GLN A 234 -13.77 -26.26 -35.13
CA GLN A 234 -12.47 -26.23 -34.45
C GLN A 234 -11.98 -27.60 -33.96
N SER A 235 -12.86 -28.61 -33.90
CA SER A 235 -12.54 -29.94 -33.37
C SER A 235 -12.64 -31.07 -34.40
N GLY A 236 -12.54 -30.79 -35.70
CA GLY A 236 -12.56 -31.80 -36.77
C GLY A 236 -11.69 -33.01 -36.43
N HIS A 237 -12.12 -34.25 -36.66
CA HIS A 237 -12.43 -34.79 -37.98
C HIS A 237 -13.37 -36.01 -37.88
N CYS A 238 -14.20 -36.22 -38.90
CA CYS A 238 -14.74 -37.55 -39.15
C CYS A 238 -13.60 -38.47 -39.61
N PHE A 239 -13.43 -39.63 -38.95
CA PHE A 239 -12.39 -40.60 -39.32
C PHE A 239 -12.81 -41.42 -40.56
N GLY A 240 -11.90 -41.57 -41.53
CA GLY A 240 -12.11 -42.28 -42.80
C GLY A 240 -12.31 -41.37 -44.02
N GLN A 241 -12.40 -41.97 -45.22
CA GLN A 241 -12.51 -41.21 -46.47
C GLN A 241 -13.92 -40.67 -46.71
N ALA A 242 -14.01 -39.49 -47.35
CA ALA A 242 -15.28 -38.85 -47.74
C ALA A 242 -15.84 -39.38 -49.07
N TYR A 243 -15.05 -40.18 -49.80
CA TYR A 243 -15.44 -40.82 -51.05
C TYR A 243 -14.98 -42.28 -51.07
N GLU A 244 -15.65 -43.09 -51.86
CA GLU A 244 -15.29 -44.48 -52.13
C GLU A 244 -15.42 -44.73 -53.63
N LYS A 245 -14.48 -45.49 -54.20
CA LYS A 245 -14.47 -45.83 -55.63
C LYS A 245 -14.47 -47.34 -55.82
N LEU A 246 -15.25 -47.82 -56.77
CA LEU A 246 -15.24 -49.23 -57.18
C LEU A 246 -15.10 -49.34 -58.70
N PRO A 247 -14.48 -50.42 -59.19
CA PRO A 247 -14.35 -50.68 -60.62
C PRO A 247 -15.73 -51.00 -61.22
N CYS A 248 -15.94 -50.49 -62.43
CA CYS A 248 -17.13 -50.78 -63.22
C CYS A 248 -17.04 -52.15 -63.91
N ALA A 249 -18.19 -52.69 -64.32
CA ALA A 249 -18.21 -53.87 -65.18
C ALA A 249 -17.47 -53.57 -66.51
N ALA A 250 -16.67 -54.52 -67.00
CA ALA A 250 -15.87 -54.33 -68.21
C ALA A 250 -16.72 -53.91 -69.43
N SER A 251 -17.97 -54.37 -69.50
CA SER A 251 -18.93 -54.00 -70.54
C SER A 251 -19.31 -52.52 -70.57
N CYS A 252 -19.09 -51.79 -69.47
CA CYS A 252 -19.39 -50.36 -69.35
C CYS A 252 -18.25 -49.46 -69.84
N CYS A 253 -17.03 -50.00 -69.90
CA CYS A 253 -15.81 -49.23 -70.19
C CYS A 253 -15.20 -49.59 -71.54
N PHE A 254 -15.35 -50.86 -71.94
CA PHE A 254 -14.80 -51.38 -73.19
C PHE A 254 -15.94 -51.81 -74.11
N GLY A 255 -15.96 -51.23 -75.32
CA GLY A 255 -16.79 -51.72 -76.41
C GLY A 255 -16.41 -53.17 -76.72
N THR A 256 -17.21 -54.10 -76.20
CA THR A 256 -17.29 -55.52 -76.59
C THR A 256 -15.96 -56.24 -76.82
N TYR A 257 -15.32 -56.73 -75.75
CA TYR A 257 -14.60 -58.02 -75.79
C TYR A 257 -14.59 -58.65 -74.40
N ARG A 258 -15.10 -59.89 -74.33
CA ARG A 258 -15.33 -60.66 -73.11
C ARG A 258 -14.00 -61.03 -72.43
N LEU A 259 -13.74 -60.52 -71.22
CA LEU A 259 -12.84 -61.16 -70.25
C LEU A 259 -13.35 -60.99 -68.81
N GLY A 260 -13.96 -62.07 -68.29
CA GLY A 260 -13.49 -62.80 -67.11
C GLY A 260 -13.32 -62.14 -65.74
N TYR A 261 -13.79 -60.92 -65.45
CA TYR A 261 -13.77 -60.38 -64.08
C TYR A 261 -15.16 -60.37 -63.44
N SER A 262 -15.25 -60.94 -62.24
CA SER A 262 -16.45 -60.98 -61.41
C SER A 262 -16.85 -59.55 -61.01
N ALA A 263 -17.79 -58.98 -61.74
CA ALA A 263 -18.34 -57.65 -61.46
C ALA A 263 -19.26 -57.69 -60.22
N SER A 264 -19.21 -56.64 -59.41
CA SER A 264 -20.18 -56.42 -58.35
C SER A 264 -21.57 -56.19 -58.96
N PRO A 265 -22.64 -56.82 -58.45
CA PRO A 265 -24.01 -56.74 -59.01
C PRO A 265 -24.62 -55.33 -58.95
N GLN A 266 -23.93 -54.36 -58.35
CA GLN A 266 -24.40 -52.98 -58.14
C GLN A 266 -23.92 -51.98 -59.21
N ALA A 267 -23.05 -52.40 -60.13
CA ALA A 267 -22.55 -51.55 -61.23
C ALA A 267 -23.45 -51.68 -62.47
N GLN A 268 -24.68 -51.17 -62.41
CA GLN A 268 -25.57 -51.14 -63.57
C GLN A 268 -25.18 -49.99 -64.51
N CYS A 269 -24.87 -50.36 -65.76
CA CYS A 269 -24.79 -49.44 -66.88
C CYS A 269 -26.19 -48.91 -67.19
N HIS A 270 -26.57 -47.75 -66.64
CA HIS A 270 -27.67 -47.01 -67.23
C HIS A 270 -27.15 -46.32 -68.49
N LEU A 271 -27.50 -46.91 -69.63
CA LEU A 271 -27.45 -46.28 -70.96
C LEU A 271 -28.43 -45.11 -71.03
#